data_AF-A0A7C3P774-F1
#
_entry.id   AF-A0A7C3P774-F1
#
_cell.length_a   1.000
_cell.length_b   1.000
_cell.length_c   1.000
_cell.angle_alpha   90.00
_cell.angle_beta   90.00
_cell.angle_gamma   90.00
#
_symmetry.space_group_name_H-M   'P 1'
#
loop_
_entity.id
_entity.type
_entity.pdbx_description
1 polymer ?
#
loop_
_entity_poly.entity_id
_entity_poly.type
_entity_poly.pdbx_seq_one_letter_code
_entity_poly.pdbx_strand_id
1 'polypeptide(L)'
;MSDVIRVQGAREHNLKNVNVEIPRNKLVVITGLSGSGKSSLAFDTIYAEGQRRYVESLSSYARQFLGLMEKPDVDQIDGLSPAISIDQKSTSRNPRSTVATVTEIYDYLRLLYARIGVPHCPVCGKSVERQTSAAITDMITAKHVDARLMILAPVVIDKKGAFEHIPEQYQRAGFARARVDGVVYALDEFPELDKKYKHTIEIVVDRLVNNEESRGRLVQSVEQALDVADGKVSVLNADSEELDIYSLRYGCIDHPEVVIPELEPRTFSFNSPHGACPVCTGLGSRLEVDPELVIPNGRLTIAEGAIRPFNRVNADAWYMKKMQAVADRFGFSLHVPTGELSQSDLDKILYGTGNERYRVSLGSGRAFDTTYEGVIPNLERRHKETDSDFMRRDIERFMQERPCHACHGLRLKPEVLAITVADKSIMDLCQLSIDEAVTFFSNLKLNSKEQTIAQMILKEICARLQFLQDVGLNYLNLLRSAVTLSGGEAQRIRLATQIGSGLQGVLYVLDEPSIGLHQRDNERLIRTLKHLRDLGNTVLVVEHD
;
A
#
# COMPACT_ATOMS: atom_id res chain seq x y z
N MET A 1 1.89 45.41 -15.80
CA MET A 1 1.11 44.22 -16.23
C MET A 1 -0.34 44.67 -16.34
N SER A 2 -1.12 44.19 -17.31
CA SER A 2 -2.55 44.51 -17.34
C SER A 2 -3.25 43.89 -16.14
N ASP A 3 -4.15 44.64 -15.52
CA ASP A 3 -4.99 44.19 -14.40
C ASP A 3 -6.18 43.33 -14.87
N VAL A 4 -6.27 43.10 -16.18
CA VAL A 4 -7.34 42.35 -16.84
C VAL A 4 -6.76 41.30 -17.79
N ILE A 5 -7.47 40.17 -17.87
CA ILE A 5 -7.34 39.17 -18.94
C ILE A 5 -8.29 39.60 -20.04
N ARG A 6 -7.79 39.86 -21.24
CA ARG A 6 -8.60 40.27 -22.39
C ARG A 6 -8.69 39.12 -23.37
N VAL A 7 -9.90 38.70 -23.68
CA VAL A 7 -10.19 37.69 -24.70
C VAL A 7 -10.88 38.41 -25.86
N GLN A 8 -10.32 38.28 -27.06
CA GLN A 8 -10.86 38.86 -28.28
C GLN A 8 -11.18 37.77 -29.30
N GLY A 9 -12.40 37.81 -29.82
CA GLY A 9 -12.86 36.97 -30.91
C GLY A 9 -12.92 35.48 -30.57
N ALA A 10 -13.36 35.10 -29.38
CA ALA A 10 -13.53 33.69 -29.03
C ALA A 10 -14.68 33.07 -29.82
N ARG A 11 -14.40 31.96 -30.51
CA ARG A 11 -15.32 31.25 -31.43
C ARG A 11 -15.40 29.74 -31.18
N GLU A 12 -14.74 29.26 -30.13
CA GLU A 12 -14.78 27.85 -29.75
C GLU A 12 -16.22 27.33 -29.58
N HIS A 13 -16.52 26.19 -30.21
CA HIS A 13 -17.86 25.58 -30.24
C HIS A 13 -18.98 26.52 -30.71
N ASN A 14 -19.82 27.02 -29.80
CA ASN A 14 -20.98 27.86 -30.11
C ASN A 14 -20.77 29.34 -29.76
N LEU A 15 -19.54 29.73 -29.41
CA LEU A 15 -19.20 31.13 -29.14
C LEU A 15 -19.27 31.96 -30.43
N LYS A 16 -19.93 33.11 -30.36
CA LYS A 16 -20.18 33.97 -31.52
C LYS A 16 -19.22 35.16 -31.56
N ASN A 17 -17.93 34.89 -31.77
CA ASN A 17 -16.87 35.90 -31.85
C ASN A 17 -16.87 36.84 -30.63
N VAL A 18 -16.85 36.23 -29.44
CA VAL A 18 -17.07 36.93 -28.17
C VAL A 18 -15.81 37.68 -27.73
N ASN A 19 -15.99 38.94 -27.31
CA ASN A 19 -14.96 39.75 -26.65
C ASN A 19 -15.33 39.90 -25.17
N VAL A 20 -14.39 39.60 -24.26
CA VAL A 20 -14.62 39.73 -22.81
C VAL A 20 -13.36 40.17 -22.08
N GLU A 21 -13.54 41.01 -21.06
CA GLU A 21 -12.49 41.39 -20.11
C GLU A 21 -12.78 40.75 -18.75
N ILE A 22 -11.79 40.09 -18.16
CA ILE A 22 -11.89 39.41 -16.87
C ILE A 22 -10.90 40.06 -15.90
N PRO A 23 -11.34 40.58 -14.73
CA PRO A 23 -10.44 41.20 -13.77
C PRO A 23 -9.51 40.17 -13.12
N ARG A 24 -8.20 40.47 -13.07
CA ARG A 24 -7.20 39.64 -12.40
C ARG A 24 -7.28 39.81 -10.88
N ASN A 25 -6.80 38.79 -10.17
CA ASN A 25 -6.76 38.73 -8.69
C ASN A 25 -8.16 38.86 -8.05
N LYS A 26 -9.19 38.45 -8.79
CA LYS A 26 -10.58 38.42 -8.34
C LYS A 26 -11.13 37.00 -8.42
N LEU A 27 -12.22 36.79 -7.67
CA LEU A 27 -13.10 35.64 -7.83
C LEU A 27 -14.16 36.06 -8.86
N VAL A 28 -14.11 35.46 -10.04
CA VAL A 28 -15.00 35.76 -11.17
C VAL A 28 -15.88 34.54 -11.42
N VAL A 29 -17.18 34.77 -11.57
CA VAL A 29 -18.15 33.71 -11.83
C VAL A 29 -18.74 33.90 -13.23
N ILE A 30 -18.69 32.84 -14.04
CA ILE A 30 -19.39 32.72 -15.32
C ILE A 30 -20.68 31.97 -15.06
N THR A 31 -21.81 32.59 -15.39
CA THR A 31 -23.14 32.02 -15.22
C THR A 31 -23.97 32.19 -16.49
N GLY A 32 -25.12 31.52 -16.57
CA GLY A 32 -25.98 31.46 -17.76
C GLY A 32 -26.59 30.09 -17.97
N LEU A 33 -27.55 29.95 -18.90
CA LEU A 33 -28.27 28.70 -19.16
C LEU A 33 -27.34 27.52 -19.53
N SER A 34 -27.80 26.28 -19.32
CA SER A 34 -27.06 25.11 -19.80
C SER A 34 -26.91 25.18 -21.33
N GLY A 35 -25.70 24.87 -21.83
CA GLY A 35 -25.37 25.00 -23.25
C GLY A 35 -25.12 26.44 -23.74
N SER A 36 -25.11 27.46 -22.88
CA SER A 36 -24.86 28.85 -23.30
C SER A 36 -23.42 29.17 -23.72
N GLY A 37 -22.50 28.19 -23.70
CA GLY A 37 -21.08 28.37 -24.02
C GLY A 37 -20.18 28.73 -22.82
N LYS A 38 -20.66 28.57 -21.56
CA LYS A 38 -19.87 28.86 -20.34
C LYS A 38 -18.56 28.07 -20.30
N SER A 39 -18.67 26.75 -20.46
CA SER A 39 -17.52 25.84 -20.43
C SER A 39 -16.63 26.04 -21.66
N SER A 40 -17.22 26.35 -22.83
CA SER A 40 -16.47 26.68 -24.05
C SER A 40 -15.57 27.90 -23.86
N LEU A 41 -16.06 28.94 -23.18
CA LEU A 41 -15.25 30.11 -22.85
C LEU A 41 -14.22 29.81 -21.74
N ALA A 42 -14.66 29.21 -20.63
CA ALA A 42 -13.81 29.01 -19.45
C ALA A 42 -12.73 27.93 -19.66
N PHE A 43 -13.12 26.76 -20.14
CA PHE A 43 -12.27 25.58 -20.25
C PHE A 43 -11.64 25.46 -21.64
N ASP A 44 -12.46 25.44 -22.68
CA ASP A 44 -12.00 25.11 -24.04
C ASP A 44 -11.23 26.30 -24.67
N THR A 45 -11.44 27.52 -24.19
CA THR A 45 -10.72 28.73 -24.64
C THR A 45 -9.68 29.20 -23.62
N ILE A 46 -10.11 29.74 -22.46
CA ILE A 46 -9.23 30.44 -21.52
C ILE A 46 -8.24 29.49 -20.84
N TYR A 47 -8.73 28.40 -20.24
CA TYR A 47 -7.87 27.41 -19.60
C TYR A 47 -6.95 26.72 -20.61
N ALA A 48 -7.49 26.25 -21.73
CA ALA A 48 -6.73 25.57 -22.77
C ALA A 48 -5.56 26.43 -23.27
N GLU A 49 -5.81 27.71 -23.56
CA GLU A 49 -4.76 28.64 -23.99
C GLU A 49 -3.75 28.94 -22.87
N GLY A 50 -4.21 29.07 -21.62
CA GLY A 50 -3.34 29.33 -20.46
C GLY A 50 -2.40 28.16 -20.15
N GLN A 51 -2.91 26.94 -20.25
CA GLN A 51 -2.11 25.72 -20.11
C GLN A 51 -1.13 25.59 -21.29
N ARG A 52 -1.60 25.75 -22.53
CA ARG A 52 -0.77 25.62 -23.74
C ARG A 52 0.43 26.57 -23.70
N ARG A 53 0.21 27.86 -23.46
CA ARG A 53 1.30 28.87 -23.40
C ARG A 53 2.34 28.55 -22.33
N TYR A 54 1.90 28.03 -21.18
CA TYR A 54 2.81 27.62 -20.12
C TYR A 54 3.64 26.41 -20.52
N VAL A 55 3.02 25.35 -21.05
CA VAL A 55 3.73 24.11 -21.42
C VAL A 55 4.67 24.34 -22.63
N GLU A 56 4.32 25.24 -23.56
CA GLU A 56 5.19 25.67 -24.67
C GLU A 56 6.47 26.40 -24.21
N SER A 57 6.49 26.88 -22.97
CA SER A 57 7.67 27.51 -22.36
C SER A 57 8.60 26.52 -21.66
N LEU A 58 8.13 25.30 -21.36
CA LEU A 58 8.90 24.31 -20.58
C LEU A 58 10.08 23.72 -21.36
N SER A 59 9.92 23.45 -22.66
CA SER A 59 11.01 22.98 -23.51
C SER A 59 10.73 23.20 -25.00
N SER A 60 11.79 23.26 -25.80
CA SER A 60 11.70 23.28 -27.27
C SER A 60 11.03 22.02 -27.82
N TYR A 61 11.25 20.87 -27.19
CA TYR A 61 10.59 19.60 -27.54
C TYR A 61 9.08 19.63 -27.24
N ALA A 62 8.68 20.10 -26.06
CA ALA A 62 7.27 20.25 -25.70
C ALA A 62 6.54 21.17 -26.68
N ARG A 63 7.19 22.24 -27.15
CA ARG A 63 6.64 23.15 -28.17
C ARG A 63 6.36 22.45 -29.51
N GLN A 64 7.23 21.52 -29.94
CA GLN A 64 6.99 20.74 -31.16
C GLN A 64 5.78 19.82 -31.01
N PHE A 65 5.64 19.17 -29.86
CA PHE A 65 4.52 18.26 -29.59
C PHE A 65 3.19 19.02 -29.46
N LEU A 66 3.17 20.15 -28.75
CA LEU A 66 1.98 20.99 -28.59
C LEU A 66 1.58 21.71 -29.87
N GLY A 67 2.52 21.98 -30.78
CA GLY A 67 2.23 22.54 -32.10
C GLY A 67 1.33 21.64 -32.96
N LEU A 68 1.21 20.35 -32.62
CA LEU A 68 0.31 19.39 -33.26
C LEU A 68 -1.10 19.38 -32.66
N MET A 69 -1.30 19.99 -31.49
CA MET A 69 -2.62 20.09 -30.87
C MET A 69 -3.44 21.20 -31.53
N GLU A 70 -4.74 20.99 -31.65
CA GLU A 70 -5.66 22.03 -32.11
C GLU A 70 -5.60 23.22 -31.13
N LYS A 71 -5.35 24.41 -31.68
CA LYS A 71 -5.38 25.65 -30.90
C LYS A 71 -6.84 26.08 -30.74
N PRO A 72 -7.23 26.61 -29.57
CA PRO A 72 -8.55 27.19 -29.40
C PRO A 72 -8.82 28.27 -30.45
N ASP A 73 -10.03 28.32 -31.00
CA ASP A 73 -10.43 29.33 -31.98
C ASP A 73 -10.69 30.67 -31.29
N VAL A 74 -9.64 31.48 -31.22
CA VAL A 74 -9.64 32.82 -30.62
C VAL A 74 -8.66 33.72 -31.37
N ASP A 75 -9.00 34.99 -31.57
CA ASP A 75 -8.12 35.94 -32.26
C ASP A 75 -6.92 36.31 -31.39
N GLN A 76 -7.19 36.71 -30.15
CA GLN A 76 -6.14 37.13 -29.22
C GLN A 76 -6.58 36.98 -27.76
N ILE A 77 -5.65 36.53 -26.92
CA ILE A 77 -5.80 36.59 -25.46
C ILE A 77 -4.58 37.26 -24.83
N ASP A 78 -4.80 38.34 -24.07
CA ASP A 78 -3.76 39.08 -23.36
C ASP A 78 -3.92 38.97 -21.84
N GLY A 79 -2.82 39.10 -21.10
CA GLY A 79 -2.84 39.09 -19.64
C GLY A 79 -3.09 37.72 -18.99
N LEU A 80 -3.03 36.64 -19.79
CA LEU A 80 -3.32 35.29 -19.34
C LEU A 80 -2.19 34.73 -18.45
N SER A 81 -2.58 34.15 -17.31
CA SER A 81 -1.67 33.49 -16.39
C SER A 81 -1.61 31.98 -16.69
N PRO A 82 -0.58 31.25 -16.22
CA PRO A 82 -0.62 29.79 -16.23
C PRO A 82 -1.92 29.30 -15.61
N ALA A 83 -2.65 28.44 -16.32
CA ALA A 83 -3.98 28.03 -15.94
C ALA A 83 -4.01 26.60 -15.40
N ILE A 84 -4.79 26.37 -14.36
CA ILE A 84 -5.03 25.06 -13.74
C ILE A 84 -6.54 24.81 -13.70
N SER A 85 -6.98 23.70 -14.29
CA SER A 85 -8.38 23.26 -14.20
C SER A 85 -8.63 22.47 -12.93
N ILE A 86 -9.83 22.63 -12.37
CA ILE A 86 -10.37 21.80 -11.30
C ILE A 86 -11.78 21.35 -11.73
N ASP A 87 -11.82 20.23 -12.46
CA ASP A 87 -13.02 19.64 -13.05
C ASP A 87 -13.34 18.27 -12.43
N GLN A 88 -14.53 17.74 -12.74
CA GLN A 88 -14.99 16.44 -12.24
C GLN A 88 -14.53 15.25 -13.09
N LYS A 89 -14.00 15.51 -14.30
CA LYS A 89 -13.70 14.45 -15.29
C LYS A 89 -12.46 13.63 -14.94
N SER A 90 -11.58 14.15 -14.08
CA SER A 90 -10.26 13.57 -13.79
C SER A 90 -10.23 12.66 -12.54
N THR A 91 -11.22 11.80 -12.33
CA THR A 91 -11.14 10.81 -11.24
C THR A 91 -10.05 9.77 -11.56
N SER A 92 -9.10 9.57 -10.63
CA SER A 92 -8.07 8.53 -10.79
C SER A 92 -8.75 7.16 -10.83
N ARG A 93 -8.53 6.41 -11.92
CA ARG A 93 -9.04 5.04 -12.09
C ARG A 93 -8.07 3.98 -11.60
N ASN A 94 -6.93 4.38 -11.03
CA ASN A 94 -5.92 3.44 -10.56
C ASN A 94 -6.38 2.81 -9.23
N PRO A 95 -6.56 1.48 -9.14
CA PRO A 95 -7.01 0.81 -7.91
C PRO A 95 -6.01 0.96 -6.74
N ARG A 96 -4.74 1.28 -7.03
CA ARG A 96 -3.74 1.55 -6.00
C ARG A 96 -3.84 2.97 -5.44
N SER A 97 -4.50 3.90 -6.11
CA SER A 97 -4.68 5.27 -5.60
C SER A 97 -5.69 5.30 -4.46
N THR A 98 -5.32 5.96 -3.37
CA THR A 98 -6.18 6.29 -2.22
C THR A 98 -6.24 7.80 -2.01
N VAL A 99 -7.16 8.28 -1.16
CA VAL A 99 -7.22 9.68 -0.73
C VAL A 99 -5.87 10.14 -0.19
N ALA A 100 -5.20 9.33 0.64
CA ALA A 100 -3.87 9.63 1.18
C ALA A 100 -2.81 9.86 0.09
N THR A 101 -2.84 9.08 -1.00
CA THR A 101 -1.88 9.22 -2.09
C THR A 101 -2.18 10.40 -3.00
N VAL A 102 -3.46 10.69 -3.28
CA VAL A 102 -3.86 11.83 -4.14
C VAL A 102 -3.57 13.16 -3.46
N THR A 103 -3.64 13.19 -2.12
CA THR A 103 -3.37 14.37 -1.29
C THR A 103 -1.89 14.49 -0.88
N GLU A 104 -1.05 13.53 -1.28
CA GLU A 104 0.35 13.40 -0.85
C GLU A 104 0.55 13.25 0.67
N ILE A 105 -0.51 13.23 1.47
CA ILE A 105 -0.43 13.03 2.93
C ILE A 105 0.28 11.72 3.24
N TYR A 106 0.03 10.67 2.45
CA TYR A 106 0.72 9.39 2.61
C TYR A 106 2.23 9.53 2.48
N ASP A 107 2.72 10.37 1.59
CA ASP A 107 4.16 10.53 1.35
C ASP A 107 4.85 11.17 2.56
N TYR A 108 4.21 12.15 3.19
CA TYR A 108 4.66 12.72 4.45
C TYR A 108 4.55 11.74 5.61
N LEU A 109 3.50 10.91 5.66
CA LEU A 109 3.40 9.83 6.66
C LEU A 109 4.56 8.84 6.52
N ARG A 110 4.91 8.41 5.30
CA ARG A 110 6.07 7.54 5.07
C ARG A 110 7.37 8.19 5.55
N LEU A 111 7.54 9.49 5.31
CA LEU A 111 8.70 10.24 5.82
C LEU A 111 8.70 10.31 7.36
N LEU A 112 7.55 10.55 7.98
CA LEU A 112 7.41 10.58 9.44
C LEU A 112 7.80 9.24 10.07
N TYR A 113 7.21 8.15 9.59
CA TYR A 113 7.47 6.80 10.09
C TYR A 113 8.91 6.35 9.84
N ALA A 114 9.52 6.76 8.72
CA ALA A 114 10.93 6.49 8.46
C ALA A 114 11.90 7.27 9.38
N ARG A 115 11.43 8.33 10.05
CA ARG A 115 12.28 9.20 10.88
C ARG A 115 12.09 8.99 12.37
N ILE A 116 10.86 8.78 12.81
CA ILE A 116 10.50 8.65 14.23
C ILE A 116 9.72 7.37 14.55
N GLY A 117 9.53 6.48 13.57
CA GLY A 117 8.83 5.22 13.78
C GLY A 117 9.62 4.28 14.67
N VAL A 118 8.96 3.72 15.68
CA VAL A 118 9.52 2.71 16.57
C VAL A 118 9.14 1.33 16.01
N PRO A 119 10.11 0.50 15.58
CA PRO A 119 9.82 -0.84 15.10
C PRO A 119 9.52 -1.78 16.28
N HIS A 120 8.50 -2.62 16.12
CA HIS A 120 8.16 -3.67 17.08
C HIS A 120 8.26 -5.04 16.42
N CYS A 121 8.46 -6.08 17.22
CA CYS A 121 8.34 -7.45 16.74
C CYS A 121 6.86 -7.75 16.43
N PRO A 122 6.50 -8.21 15.21
CA PRO A 122 5.11 -8.55 14.87
C PRO A 122 4.57 -9.78 15.62
N VAL A 123 5.44 -10.58 16.24
CA VAL A 123 5.04 -11.79 16.98
C VAL A 123 4.82 -11.50 18.46
N CYS A 124 5.78 -10.84 19.14
CA CYS A 124 5.69 -10.58 20.59
C CYS A 124 5.40 -9.12 20.96
N GLY A 125 5.38 -8.19 20.01
CA GLY A 125 5.07 -6.77 20.24
C GLY A 125 6.16 -5.97 20.95
N LYS A 126 7.29 -6.58 21.35
CA LYS A 126 8.40 -5.87 22.00
C LYS A 126 9.03 -4.86 21.04
N SER A 127 9.40 -3.68 21.54
CA SER A 127 10.15 -2.70 20.78
C SER A 127 11.52 -3.25 20.39
N VAL A 128 11.97 -2.91 19.19
CA VAL A 128 13.23 -3.34 18.62
C VAL A 128 14.05 -2.10 18.33
N GLU A 129 15.29 -2.05 18.81
CA GLU A 129 16.19 -0.96 18.53
C GLU A 129 17.35 -1.44 17.69
N ARG A 130 17.75 -0.64 16.70
CA ARG A 130 19.00 -0.86 16.00
C ARG A 130 20.13 -0.38 16.91
N GLN A 131 21.05 -1.29 17.21
CA GLN A 131 22.22 -0.97 18.00
C GLN A 131 23.42 -0.82 17.06
N THR A 132 24.29 0.15 17.33
CA THR A 132 25.59 0.26 16.65
C THR A 132 26.62 -0.59 17.38
N SER A 133 27.71 -0.99 16.72
CA SER A 133 28.80 -1.71 17.40
C SER A 133 29.31 -0.97 18.65
N ALA A 134 29.42 0.37 18.55
CA ALA A 134 29.74 1.25 19.68
C ALA A 134 28.68 1.21 20.79
N ALA A 135 27.39 1.27 20.45
CA ALA A 135 26.33 1.20 21.46
C ALA A 135 26.28 -0.18 22.14
N ILE A 136 26.46 -1.28 21.38
CA ILE A 136 26.52 -2.64 21.92
C ILE A 136 27.68 -2.75 22.91
N THR A 137 28.87 -2.28 22.53
CA THR A 137 30.05 -2.33 23.40
C THR A 137 29.88 -1.48 24.66
N ASP A 138 29.30 -0.28 24.55
CA ASP A 138 28.99 0.56 25.71
C ASP A 138 27.96 -0.09 26.64
N MET A 139 26.92 -0.75 26.10
CA MET A 139 25.92 -1.49 26.87
C MET A 139 26.54 -2.69 27.60
N ILE A 140 27.38 -3.47 26.93
CA ILE A 140 28.10 -4.60 27.54
C ILE A 140 28.99 -4.09 28.68
N THR A 141 29.71 -2.99 28.43
CA THR A 141 30.62 -2.37 29.42
C THR A 141 29.86 -1.94 30.66
N ALA A 142 28.69 -1.30 30.49
CA ALA A 142 27.87 -0.79 31.58
C ALA A 142 27.15 -1.89 32.38
N LYS A 143 26.73 -2.97 31.73
CA LYS A 143 25.93 -4.03 32.35
C LYS A 143 26.78 -5.02 33.17
N HIS A 144 27.97 -5.37 32.70
CA HIS A 144 28.76 -6.48 33.23
C HIS A 144 30.10 -6.04 33.84
N VAL A 145 30.08 -5.11 34.80
CA VAL A 145 31.31 -4.54 35.38
C VAL A 145 32.16 -5.62 36.07
N ASP A 146 33.45 -5.71 35.71
CA ASP A 146 34.44 -6.66 36.23
C ASP A 146 34.10 -8.16 36.06
N ALA A 147 33.09 -8.48 35.25
CA ALA A 147 32.67 -9.85 35.00
C ALA A 147 33.53 -10.55 33.93
N ARG A 148 33.59 -11.87 34.01
CA ARG A 148 34.20 -12.72 32.98
C ARG A 148 33.22 -12.94 31.84
N LEU A 149 33.52 -12.40 30.67
CA LEU A 149 32.68 -12.47 29.48
C LEU A 149 33.24 -13.43 28.45
N MET A 150 32.34 -14.20 27.84
CA MET A 150 32.59 -14.95 26.62
C MET A 150 31.81 -14.33 25.48
N ILE A 151 32.52 -13.82 24.48
CA ILE A 151 31.94 -13.22 23.28
C ILE A 151 31.74 -14.33 22.26
N LEU A 152 30.48 -14.51 21.85
CA LEU A 152 30.00 -15.61 21.05
C LEU A 152 29.38 -15.08 19.76
N ALA A 153 29.67 -15.74 18.64
CA ALA A 153 29.09 -15.46 17.34
C ALA A 153 28.05 -16.56 17.01
N PRO A 154 26.74 -16.29 17.16
CA PRO A 154 25.69 -17.30 16.98
C PRO A 154 25.44 -17.58 15.49
N VAL A 155 26.15 -18.56 14.95
CA VAL A 155 26.09 -18.94 13.53
C VAL A 155 24.88 -19.81 13.20
N VAL A 156 24.42 -20.61 14.17
CA VAL A 156 23.21 -21.43 14.05
C VAL A 156 22.38 -21.29 15.32
N ILE A 157 21.11 -20.95 15.18
CA ILE A 157 20.16 -20.81 16.29
C ILE A 157 18.97 -21.71 16.01
N ASP A 158 18.72 -22.70 16.86
CA ASP A 158 17.55 -23.58 16.86
C ASP A 158 17.18 -24.18 15.48
N LYS A 159 18.18 -24.59 14.68
CA LYS A 159 17.98 -25.20 13.35
C LYS A 159 18.28 -26.70 13.35
N LYS A 160 17.53 -27.45 12.54
CA LYS A 160 17.78 -28.89 12.32
C LYS A 160 18.88 -29.10 11.29
N GLY A 161 19.82 -29.99 11.59
CA GLY A 161 20.90 -30.35 10.67
C GLY A 161 22.14 -30.87 11.40
N ALA A 162 23.00 -31.60 10.68
CA ALA A 162 24.26 -32.11 11.23
C ALA A 162 25.42 -31.10 11.20
N PHE A 163 25.29 -30.03 10.39
CA PHE A 163 26.26 -28.93 10.30
C PHE A 163 27.74 -29.34 10.15
N GLU A 164 28.02 -30.45 9.46
CA GLU A 164 29.36 -31.06 9.31
C GLU A 164 30.43 -30.13 8.70
N HIS A 165 30.03 -29.07 8.00
CA HIS A 165 30.92 -28.11 7.33
C HIS A 165 31.44 -26.98 8.25
N ILE A 166 30.76 -26.74 9.37
CA ILE A 166 31.07 -25.62 10.28
C ILE A 166 32.49 -25.73 10.87
N PRO A 167 32.96 -26.91 11.35
CA PRO A 167 34.28 -27.01 11.97
C PRO A 167 35.42 -26.63 11.02
N GLU A 168 35.40 -27.17 9.80
CA GLU A 168 36.42 -26.89 8.79
C GLU A 168 36.42 -25.43 8.35
N GLN A 169 35.24 -24.82 8.20
CA GLN A 169 35.08 -23.43 7.81
C GLN A 169 35.67 -22.47 8.84
N TYR A 170 35.33 -22.64 10.12
CA TYR A 170 35.76 -21.72 11.18
C TYR A 170 37.17 -22.01 11.70
N GLN A 171 37.68 -23.24 11.58
CA GLN A 171 39.12 -23.51 11.79
C GLN A 171 39.99 -22.77 10.78
N ARG A 172 39.61 -22.78 9.50
CA ARG A 172 40.34 -22.02 8.46
C ARG A 172 40.30 -20.51 8.71
N ALA A 173 39.22 -20.02 9.32
CA ALA A 173 39.09 -18.63 9.73
C ALA A 173 39.88 -18.29 11.02
N GLY A 174 40.53 -19.28 11.65
CA GLY A 174 41.39 -19.10 12.81
C GLY A 174 40.71 -19.22 14.18
N PHE A 175 39.46 -19.69 14.24
CA PHE A 175 38.78 -19.96 15.49
C PHE A 175 39.19 -21.33 16.05
N ALA A 176 39.20 -21.48 17.38
CA ALA A 176 39.62 -22.72 18.05
C ALA A 176 38.47 -23.43 18.78
N ARG A 177 37.39 -22.73 19.14
CA ARG A 177 36.32 -23.26 20.00
C ARG A 177 34.95 -22.85 19.50
N ALA A 178 33.97 -23.72 19.76
CA ALA A 178 32.56 -23.46 19.52
C ALA A 178 31.75 -23.98 20.70
N ARG A 179 30.67 -23.29 21.04
CA ARG A 179 29.67 -23.72 21.99
C ARG A 179 28.50 -24.35 21.22
N VAL A 180 28.22 -25.61 21.49
CA VAL A 180 27.17 -26.40 20.84
C VAL A 180 26.20 -26.87 21.91
N ASP A 181 24.94 -26.48 21.78
CA ASP A 181 23.86 -26.79 22.73
C ASP A 181 24.23 -26.52 24.20
N GLY A 182 24.92 -25.41 24.43
CA GLY A 182 25.35 -24.96 25.75
C GLY A 182 26.74 -25.45 26.20
N VAL A 183 27.32 -26.46 25.55
CA VAL A 183 28.62 -27.06 25.91
C VAL A 183 29.73 -26.56 25.00
N VAL A 184 30.88 -26.19 25.57
CA VAL A 184 32.03 -25.70 24.80
C VAL A 184 32.89 -26.87 24.32
N TYR A 185 33.04 -26.99 23.00
CA TYR A 185 33.90 -27.94 22.33
C TYR A 185 35.07 -27.22 21.66
N ALA A 186 36.20 -27.91 21.56
CA ALA A 186 37.27 -27.51 20.67
C ALA A 186 36.86 -27.90 19.23
N LEU A 187 37.18 -27.07 18.24
CA LEU A 187 36.69 -27.29 16.87
C LEU A 187 37.30 -28.54 16.21
N ASP A 188 38.44 -29.02 16.69
CA ASP A 188 39.08 -30.29 16.34
C ASP A 188 38.34 -31.51 16.93
N GLU A 189 37.67 -31.33 18.07
CA GLU A 189 36.83 -32.33 18.73
C GLU A 189 35.34 -31.97 18.62
N PHE A 190 34.89 -31.56 17.43
CA PHE A 190 33.50 -31.16 17.22
C PHE A 190 32.55 -32.38 17.29
N PRO A 191 31.43 -32.31 18.04
CA PRO A 191 30.52 -33.44 18.21
C PRO A 191 29.74 -33.72 16.92
N GLU A 192 29.45 -35.00 16.65
CA GLU A 192 28.52 -35.38 15.58
C GLU A 192 27.07 -35.02 15.98
N LEU A 193 26.44 -34.13 15.21
CA LEU A 193 25.09 -33.65 15.46
C LEU A 193 24.05 -34.45 14.67
N ASP A 194 22.92 -34.77 15.31
CA ASP A 194 21.83 -35.53 14.67
C ASP A 194 20.96 -34.62 13.81
N LYS A 195 20.81 -34.98 12.52
CA LYS A 195 20.00 -34.24 11.52
C LYS A 195 18.54 -34.05 11.94
N LYS A 196 18.00 -34.85 12.85
CA LYS A 196 16.59 -34.80 13.29
C LYS A 196 16.31 -33.76 14.38
N TYR A 197 17.31 -33.44 15.20
CA TYR A 197 17.16 -32.52 16.33
C TYR A 197 17.57 -31.11 15.95
N LYS A 198 17.09 -30.14 16.73
CA LYS A 198 17.46 -28.73 16.56
C LYS A 198 18.71 -28.48 17.39
N HIS A 199 19.67 -27.77 16.81
CA HIS A 199 20.95 -27.45 17.42
C HIS A 199 21.20 -25.94 17.41
N THR A 200 21.90 -25.46 18.43
CA THR A 200 22.40 -24.09 18.54
C THR A 200 23.92 -24.13 18.60
N ILE A 201 24.57 -23.43 17.66
CA ILE A 201 26.03 -23.40 17.50
C ILE A 201 26.49 -21.94 17.53
N GLU A 202 27.36 -21.64 18.49
CA GLU A 202 27.92 -20.32 18.71
C GLU A 202 29.46 -20.41 18.68
N ILE A 203 30.13 -19.68 17.78
CA ILE A 203 31.59 -19.68 17.72
C ILE A 203 32.13 -18.80 18.84
N VAL A 204 33.13 -19.30 19.59
CA VAL A 204 33.76 -18.52 20.65
C VAL A 204 34.80 -17.60 20.01
N VAL A 205 34.51 -16.30 19.99
CA VAL A 205 35.39 -15.28 19.40
C VAL A 205 36.47 -14.87 20.39
N ASP A 206 36.08 -14.55 21.63
CA ASP A 206 37.03 -14.20 22.68
C ASP A 206 36.51 -14.48 24.10
N ARG A 207 37.44 -14.53 25.06
CA ARG A 207 37.18 -14.64 26.49
C ARG A 207 38.00 -13.58 27.23
N LEU A 208 37.32 -12.64 27.88
CA LEU A 208 37.96 -11.48 28.52
C LEU A 208 37.25 -11.11 29.83
N VAL A 209 37.94 -10.35 30.68
CA VAL A 209 37.35 -9.74 31.87
C VAL A 209 37.00 -8.31 31.52
N ASN A 210 35.77 -7.87 31.77
CA ASN A 210 35.30 -6.53 31.41
C ASN A 210 35.84 -5.46 32.37
N ASN A 211 37.09 -5.03 32.14
CA ASN A 211 37.76 -3.94 32.85
C ASN A 211 38.13 -2.78 31.90
N GLU A 212 38.51 -1.60 32.41
CA GLU A 212 38.85 -0.44 31.57
C GLU A 212 40.00 -0.72 30.58
N GLU A 213 40.99 -1.53 30.97
CA GLU A 213 42.13 -1.90 30.11
C GLU A 213 41.72 -2.80 28.93
N SER A 214 40.70 -3.63 29.11
CA SER A 214 40.20 -4.58 28.09
C SER A 214 39.27 -3.94 27.06
N ARG A 215 38.87 -2.67 27.23
CA ARG A 215 37.84 -2.03 26.39
C ARG A 215 38.18 -2.09 24.89
N GLY A 216 39.44 -1.83 24.52
CA GLY A 216 39.88 -1.91 23.13
C GLY A 216 39.75 -3.33 22.54
N ARG A 217 40.02 -4.35 23.36
CA ARG A 217 39.88 -5.76 22.99
C ARG A 217 38.42 -6.15 22.86
N LEU A 218 37.56 -5.74 23.80
CA LEU A 218 36.11 -5.97 23.74
C LEU A 218 35.50 -5.40 22.46
N VAL A 219 35.88 -4.18 22.06
CA VAL A 219 35.39 -3.57 20.80
C VAL A 219 35.76 -4.45 19.60
N GLN A 220 37.03 -4.86 19.50
CA GLN A 220 37.50 -5.71 18.42
C GLN A 220 36.79 -7.08 18.40
N SER A 221 36.60 -7.71 19.56
CA SER A 221 35.90 -9.01 19.67
C SER A 221 34.44 -8.90 19.28
N VAL A 222 33.75 -7.82 19.66
CA VAL A 222 32.35 -7.58 19.30
C VAL A 222 32.23 -7.33 17.80
N GLU A 223 33.09 -6.51 17.19
CA GLU A 223 33.10 -6.29 15.74
C GLU A 223 33.35 -7.59 14.97
N GLN A 224 34.32 -8.38 15.40
CA GLN A 224 34.60 -9.68 14.81
C GLN A 224 33.41 -10.66 14.95
N ALA A 225 32.74 -10.69 16.11
CA ALA A 225 31.58 -11.54 16.30
C ALA A 225 30.40 -11.13 15.42
N LEU A 226 30.17 -9.82 15.28
CA LEU A 226 29.15 -9.26 14.42
C LEU A 226 29.43 -9.59 12.95
N ASP A 227 30.67 -9.51 12.49
CA ASP A 227 31.04 -9.88 11.11
C ASP A 227 30.84 -11.38 10.84
N VAL A 228 31.18 -12.23 11.82
CA VAL A 228 31.06 -13.69 11.70
C VAL A 228 29.59 -14.15 11.69
N ALA A 229 28.74 -13.56 12.52
CA ALA A 229 27.34 -13.98 12.67
C ALA A 229 26.33 -13.05 11.94
N ASP A 230 26.77 -12.37 10.88
CA ASP A 230 25.93 -11.52 10.02
C ASP A 230 25.11 -10.46 10.80
N GLY A 231 25.81 -9.80 11.74
CA GLY A 231 25.32 -8.72 12.56
C GLY A 231 24.69 -9.13 13.90
N LYS A 232 24.99 -10.32 14.43
CA LYS A 232 24.53 -10.79 15.76
C LYS A 232 25.72 -11.08 16.68
N VAL A 233 25.53 -10.91 17.98
CA VAL A 233 26.53 -11.30 18.98
C VAL A 233 25.81 -11.76 20.24
N SER A 234 26.23 -12.90 20.79
CA SER A 234 25.81 -13.36 22.11
C SER A 234 26.95 -13.11 23.10
N VAL A 235 26.63 -12.65 24.31
CA VAL A 235 27.58 -12.40 25.39
C VAL A 235 27.15 -13.23 26.57
N LEU A 236 27.98 -14.21 26.93
CA LEU A 236 27.76 -15.04 28.11
C LEU A 236 28.58 -14.49 29.27
N ASN A 237 27.92 -14.15 30.37
CA ASN A 237 28.58 -13.88 31.63
C ASN A 237 28.90 -15.22 32.32
N ALA A 238 30.18 -15.53 32.49
CA ALA A 238 30.64 -16.78 33.09
C ALA A 238 30.44 -16.84 34.62
N ASP A 239 30.21 -15.70 35.27
CA ASP A 239 30.00 -15.61 36.71
C ASP A 239 28.51 -15.72 37.09
N SER A 240 27.59 -15.22 36.26
CA SER A 240 26.14 -15.29 36.48
C SER A 240 25.40 -16.30 35.61
N GLU A 241 26.07 -16.91 34.63
CA GLU A 241 25.48 -17.74 33.57
C GLU A 241 24.40 -17.04 32.72
N GLU A 242 24.27 -15.71 32.82
CA GLU A 242 23.36 -14.93 32.00
C GLU A 242 23.87 -14.80 30.55
N LEU A 243 22.98 -15.03 29.58
CA LEU A 243 23.25 -14.89 28.16
C LEU A 243 22.49 -13.68 27.61
N ASP A 244 23.23 -12.67 27.17
CA ASP A 244 22.69 -11.49 26.49
C ASP A 244 22.92 -11.57 24.98
N ILE A 245 21.92 -11.24 24.19
CA ILE A 245 22.00 -11.26 22.72
C ILE A 245 21.81 -9.84 22.19
N TYR A 246 22.71 -9.41 21.32
CA TYR A 246 22.70 -8.10 20.67
C TYR A 246 22.70 -8.26 19.13
N SER A 247 22.15 -7.27 18.43
CA SER A 247 21.99 -7.30 16.96
C SER A 247 22.17 -5.91 16.34
N LEU A 248 22.89 -5.84 15.21
CA LEU A 248 22.99 -4.66 14.35
C LEU A 248 21.72 -4.44 13.51
N ARG A 249 20.93 -5.48 13.31
CA ARG A 249 19.64 -5.43 12.58
C ARG A 249 18.52 -5.14 13.55
N TYR A 250 17.44 -4.53 13.06
CA TYR A 250 16.16 -4.52 13.76
C TYR A 250 15.60 -5.95 13.81
N GLY A 251 15.98 -6.68 14.87
CA GLY A 251 15.53 -8.06 15.11
C GLY A 251 15.14 -8.25 16.58
N CYS A 252 14.07 -9.03 16.79
CA CYS A 252 13.70 -9.45 18.13
C CYS A 252 14.63 -10.58 18.61
N ILE A 253 15.01 -10.56 19.89
CA ILE A 253 15.84 -11.61 20.51
C ILE A 253 15.09 -12.96 20.49
N ASP A 254 13.80 -12.94 20.79
CA ASP A 254 12.96 -14.14 20.91
C ASP A 254 12.52 -14.71 19.54
N HIS A 255 12.56 -13.89 18.48
CA HIS A 255 12.07 -14.24 17.14
C HIS A 255 13.10 -13.84 16.06
N PRO A 256 14.24 -14.53 15.99
CA PRO A 256 15.36 -14.18 15.11
C PRO A 256 15.07 -14.37 13.62
N GLU A 257 14.04 -15.11 13.25
CA GLU A 257 13.55 -15.32 11.89
C GLU A 257 12.81 -14.11 11.32
N VAL A 258 12.32 -13.21 12.17
CA VAL A 258 11.59 -12.02 11.73
C VAL A 258 12.56 -10.86 11.60
N VAL A 259 12.88 -10.52 10.35
CA VAL A 259 13.75 -9.38 10.03
C VAL A 259 12.88 -8.17 9.72
N ILE A 260 12.99 -7.13 10.55
CA ILE A 260 12.34 -5.85 10.27
C ILE A 260 13.20 -5.11 9.23
N PRO A 261 12.62 -4.67 8.11
CA PRO A 261 13.34 -3.95 7.07
C PRO A 261 13.87 -2.60 7.56
N GLU A 262 14.83 -2.01 6.84
CA GLU A 262 15.30 -0.67 7.15
C GLU A 262 14.18 0.37 7.07
N LEU A 263 14.23 1.33 7.99
CA LEU A 263 13.27 2.44 8.13
C LEU A 263 13.52 3.50 7.05
N GLU A 264 13.21 3.15 5.82
CA GLU A 264 13.25 4.05 4.68
C GLU A 264 11.82 4.39 4.21
N PRO A 265 11.57 5.59 3.66
CA PRO A 265 10.23 5.96 3.20
C PRO A 265 9.62 4.97 2.19
N ARG A 266 10.44 4.33 1.36
CA ARG A 266 9.98 3.32 0.39
C ARG A 266 9.46 2.03 1.05
N THR A 267 9.94 1.70 2.24
CA THR A 267 9.49 0.53 3.03
C THR A 267 8.04 0.68 3.45
N PHE A 268 7.57 1.91 3.65
CA PHE A 268 6.18 2.21 3.98
C PHE A 268 5.29 2.40 2.75
N SER A 269 5.78 2.09 1.54
CA SER A 269 4.99 2.26 0.31
C SER A 269 4.36 0.94 -0.12
N PHE A 270 3.03 0.86 -0.17
CA PHE A 270 2.33 -0.27 -0.79
C PHE A 270 2.45 -0.29 -2.33
N ASN A 271 3.00 0.76 -2.95
CA ASN A 271 3.35 0.77 -4.37
C ASN A 271 4.75 0.21 -4.66
N SER A 272 5.52 -0.11 -3.61
CA SER A 272 6.86 -0.67 -3.72
C SER A 272 6.89 -2.11 -3.21
N PRO A 273 7.60 -3.04 -3.87
CA PRO A 273 7.74 -4.42 -3.38
C PRO A 273 8.43 -4.52 -2.02
N HIS A 274 9.14 -3.47 -1.59
CA HIS A 274 9.77 -3.42 -0.26
C HIS A 274 8.72 -3.42 0.85
N GLY A 275 7.65 -2.64 0.70
CA GLY A 275 6.58 -2.49 1.71
C GLY A 275 5.29 -3.23 1.42
N ALA A 276 5.00 -3.51 0.14
CA ALA A 276 3.74 -4.09 -0.29
C ALA A 276 3.54 -5.51 0.25
N CYS A 277 2.30 -5.82 0.65
CA CYS A 277 1.88 -7.17 1.00
C CYS A 277 2.18 -8.12 -0.18
N PRO A 278 2.89 -9.25 0.05
CA PRO A 278 3.30 -10.16 -1.02
C PRO A 278 2.11 -10.88 -1.68
N VAL A 279 1.00 -11.03 -0.95
CA VAL A 279 -0.18 -11.77 -1.44
C VAL A 279 -1.03 -10.92 -2.39
N CYS A 280 -1.30 -9.66 -2.04
CA CYS A 280 -2.12 -8.77 -2.88
C CYS A 280 -1.29 -7.75 -3.67
N THR A 281 0.04 -7.76 -3.56
CA THR A 281 0.95 -6.79 -4.20
C THR A 281 0.61 -5.33 -3.90
N GLY A 282 0.13 -5.07 -2.67
CA GLY A 282 -0.24 -3.73 -2.21
C GLY A 282 -1.62 -3.22 -2.64
N LEU A 283 -2.45 -4.05 -3.27
CA LEU A 283 -3.83 -3.68 -3.61
C LEU A 283 -4.74 -3.59 -2.38
N GLY A 284 -4.52 -4.48 -1.40
CA GLY A 284 -5.35 -4.58 -0.19
C GLY A 284 -6.63 -5.39 -0.38
N SER A 285 -7.16 -5.43 -1.60
CA SER A 285 -8.22 -6.35 -2.00
C SER A 285 -7.69 -7.47 -2.90
N ARG A 286 -8.48 -8.53 -3.01
CA ARG A 286 -8.34 -9.58 -4.02
C ARG A 286 -9.70 -9.77 -4.69
N LEU A 287 -9.68 -10.00 -5.99
CA LEU A 287 -10.82 -10.54 -6.70
C LEU A 287 -10.90 -12.02 -6.37
N GLU A 288 -11.99 -12.41 -5.72
CA GLU A 288 -12.32 -13.79 -5.39
C GLU A 288 -13.69 -14.12 -5.98
N VAL A 289 -13.90 -15.35 -6.43
CA VAL A 289 -15.20 -15.75 -6.99
C VAL A 289 -16.21 -15.82 -5.86
N ASP A 290 -17.36 -15.16 -6.05
CA ASP A 290 -18.42 -15.17 -5.05
C ASP A 290 -19.42 -16.31 -5.33
N PRO A 291 -19.63 -17.25 -4.38
CA PRO A 291 -20.61 -18.32 -4.52
C PRO A 291 -22.02 -17.82 -4.85
N GLU A 292 -22.44 -16.69 -4.29
CA GLU A 292 -23.78 -16.12 -4.50
C GLU A 292 -23.95 -15.58 -5.92
N LEU A 293 -22.88 -15.09 -6.55
CA LEU A 293 -22.90 -14.66 -7.95
C LEU A 293 -22.90 -15.85 -8.92
N VAL A 294 -22.30 -16.98 -8.51
CA VAL A 294 -22.26 -18.23 -9.29
C VAL A 294 -23.61 -18.93 -9.28
N ILE A 295 -24.27 -19.01 -8.12
CA ILE A 295 -25.61 -19.59 -7.94
C ILE A 295 -26.54 -18.53 -7.31
N PRO A 296 -27.08 -17.58 -8.10
CA PRO A 296 -27.89 -16.48 -7.57
C PRO A 296 -29.32 -16.90 -7.19
N ASN A 297 -29.81 -18.03 -7.72
CA ASN A 297 -31.19 -18.47 -7.51
C ASN A 297 -31.23 -19.91 -6.98
N GLY A 298 -31.45 -20.03 -5.67
CA GLY A 298 -31.61 -21.32 -4.98
C GLY A 298 -32.81 -22.16 -5.45
N ARG A 299 -33.73 -21.60 -6.24
CA ARG A 299 -34.91 -22.34 -6.74
C ARG A 299 -34.64 -23.15 -8.00
N LEU A 300 -33.53 -22.88 -8.69
CA LEU A 300 -33.14 -23.62 -9.89
C LEU A 300 -32.39 -24.88 -9.50
N THR A 301 -32.61 -25.95 -10.26
CA THR A 301 -31.80 -27.17 -10.18
C THR A 301 -30.49 -26.99 -10.95
N ILE A 302 -29.47 -27.77 -10.62
CA ILE A 302 -28.18 -27.72 -11.35
C ILE A 302 -28.39 -28.14 -12.81
N ALA A 303 -29.27 -29.10 -13.06
CA ALA A 303 -29.65 -29.54 -14.40
C ALA A 303 -30.34 -28.46 -15.25
N GLU A 304 -31.08 -27.52 -14.63
CA GLU A 304 -31.70 -26.38 -15.30
C GLU A 304 -30.75 -25.19 -15.49
N GLY A 305 -29.47 -25.34 -15.10
CA GLY A 305 -28.46 -24.29 -15.27
C GLY A 305 -28.38 -23.31 -14.10
N ALA A 306 -28.61 -23.77 -12.86
CA ALA A 306 -28.40 -22.95 -11.65
C ALA A 306 -26.98 -22.35 -11.55
N ILE A 307 -25.98 -23.02 -12.13
CA ILE A 307 -24.59 -22.57 -12.16
C ILE A 307 -24.38 -21.67 -13.39
N ARG A 308 -24.51 -20.36 -13.18
CA ARG A 308 -24.54 -19.37 -14.26
C ARG A 308 -23.30 -19.37 -15.17
N PRO A 309 -22.05 -19.50 -14.67
CA PRO A 309 -20.85 -19.53 -15.51
C PRO A 309 -20.80 -20.70 -16.50
N PHE A 310 -21.52 -21.79 -16.21
CA PHE A 310 -21.53 -22.99 -17.03
C PHE A 310 -22.75 -23.09 -17.93
N ASN A 311 -23.63 -22.10 -17.97
CA ASN A 311 -24.84 -22.10 -18.80
C ASN A 311 -24.54 -21.65 -20.26
N ARG A 312 -23.45 -22.12 -20.86
CA ARG A 312 -22.99 -21.69 -22.21
C ARG A 312 -22.96 -22.87 -23.17
N VAL A 313 -23.71 -22.69 -24.27
CA VAL A 313 -23.86 -23.58 -25.44
C VAL A 313 -22.52 -24.26 -25.80
N ASN A 314 -22.42 -25.56 -25.49
CA ASN A 314 -21.35 -26.53 -25.79
C ASN A 314 -20.31 -26.87 -24.69
N ALA A 315 -20.26 -26.17 -23.55
CA ALA A 315 -19.46 -26.63 -22.40
C ALA A 315 -20.22 -27.63 -21.50
N ASP A 316 -21.54 -27.61 -21.61
CA ASP A 316 -22.50 -28.22 -20.69
C ASP A 316 -22.31 -29.73 -20.52
N ALA A 317 -22.10 -30.47 -21.61
CA ALA A 317 -22.15 -31.93 -21.57
C ALA A 317 -21.01 -32.56 -20.74
N TRP A 318 -19.82 -31.98 -20.73
CA TRP A 318 -18.67 -32.55 -20.01
C TRP A 318 -18.68 -32.18 -18.52
N TYR A 319 -18.93 -30.91 -18.20
CA TYR A 319 -19.02 -30.46 -16.81
C TYR A 319 -20.22 -31.08 -16.09
N MET A 320 -21.38 -31.19 -16.76
CA MET A 320 -22.55 -31.86 -16.18
C MET A 320 -22.30 -33.34 -15.92
N LYS A 321 -21.64 -34.06 -16.84
CA LYS A 321 -21.29 -35.47 -16.61
C LYS A 321 -20.31 -35.67 -15.45
N LYS A 322 -19.36 -34.75 -15.26
CA LYS A 322 -18.48 -34.75 -14.08
C LYS A 322 -19.27 -34.54 -12.80
N MET A 323 -20.13 -33.52 -12.75
CA MET A 323 -20.97 -33.24 -11.58
C MET A 323 -21.90 -34.40 -11.27
N GLN A 324 -22.45 -35.07 -12.29
CA GLN A 324 -23.28 -36.26 -12.08
C GLN A 324 -22.49 -37.39 -11.42
N ALA A 325 -21.26 -37.65 -11.85
CA ALA A 325 -20.42 -38.66 -11.23
C ALA A 325 -20.07 -38.34 -9.76
N VAL A 326 -19.96 -37.06 -9.41
CA VAL A 326 -19.79 -36.62 -8.01
C VAL A 326 -21.10 -36.82 -7.24
N ALA A 327 -22.23 -36.42 -7.81
CA ALA A 327 -23.56 -36.55 -7.23
C ALA A 327 -23.90 -38.02 -6.91
N ASP A 328 -23.64 -38.93 -7.85
CA ASP A 328 -23.86 -40.37 -7.70
C ASP A 328 -22.99 -40.97 -6.58
N ARG A 329 -21.77 -40.46 -6.39
CA ARG A 329 -20.84 -40.94 -5.37
C ARG A 329 -21.25 -40.51 -3.96
N PHE A 330 -21.72 -39.29 -3.80
CA PHE A 330 -22.09 -38.71 -2.50
C PHE A 330 -23.59 -38.81 -2.19
N GLY A 331 -24.40 -39.32 -3.12
CA GLY A 331 -25.81 -39.63 -2.89
C GLY A 331 -26.74 -38.42 -2.93
N PHE A 332 -26.38 -37.35 -3.66
CA PHE A 332 -27.26 -36.19 -3.87
C PHE A 332 -27.70 -36.10 -5.34
N SER A 333 -28.79 -35.37 -5.61
CA SER A 333 -29.38 -35.26 -6.96
C SER A 333 -29.18 -33.88 -7.57
N LEU A 334 -28.81 -33.82 -8.85
CA LEU A 334 -28.68 -32.56 -9.61
C LEU A 334 -30.04 -31.97 -10.04
N HIS A 335 -31.13 -32.71 -9.83
CA HIS A 335 -32.50 -32.32 -10.16
C HIS A 335 -33.28 -31.77 -8.95
N VAL A 336 -32.61 -31.57 -7.83
CA VAL A 336 -33.18 -30.92 -6.64
C VAL A 336 -32.81 -29.43 -6.69
N PRO A 337 -33.73 -28.52 -6.31
CA PRO A 337 -33.42 -27.10 -6.21
C PRO A 337 -32.19 -26.88 -5.32
N THR A 338 -31.29 -26.00 -5.75
CA THR A 338 -30.00 -25.79 -5.05
C THR A 338 -30.16 -25.31 -3.61
N GLY A 339 -31.26 -24.63 -3.26
CA GLY A 339 -31.58 -24.22 -1.89
C GLY A 339 -32.09 -25.35 -0.98
N GLU A 340 -32.45 -26.51 -1.54
CA GLU A 340 -32.86 -27.70 -0.79
C GLU A 340 -31.71 -28.71 -0.61
N LEU A 341 -30.57 -28.49 -1.27
CA LEU A 341 -29.36 -29.30 -1.08
C LEU A 341 -28.71 -29.00 0.27
N SER A 342 -28.03 -30.01 0.85
CA SER A 342 -27.25 -29.79 2.06
C SER A 342 -26.05 -28.88 1.77
N GLN A 343 -25.65 -28.04 2.74
CA GLN A 343 -24.48 -27.17 2.60
C GLN A 343 -23.22 -27.99 2.23
N SER A 344 -23.07 -29.19 2.80
CA SER A 344 -21.94 -30.05 2.48
C SER A 344 -21.92 -30.51 1.03
N ASP A 345 -23.08 -30.68 0.39
CA ASP A 345 -23.16 -31.14 -1.01
C ASP A 345 -22.95 -29.98 -1.97
N LEU A 346 -23.46 -28.79 -1.63
CA LEU A 346 -23.13 -27.55 -2.33
C LEU A 346 -21.62 -27.26 -2.27
N ASP A 347 -20.99 -27.43 -1.10
CA ASP A 347 -19.55 -27.21 -0.95
C ASP A 347 -18.73 -28.18 -1.81
N LYS A 348 -19.14 -29.46 -1.91
CA LYS A 348 -18.49 -30.43 -2.82
C LYS A 348 -18.61 -30.02 -4.28
N ILE A 349 -19.74 -29.43 -4.69
CA ILE A 349 -19.93 -28.93 -6.06
C ILE A 349 -19.09 -27.67 -6.29
N LEU A 350 -19.07 -26.74 -5.36
CA LEU A 350 -18.41 -25.44 -5.50
C LEU A 350 -16.88 -25.52 -5.35
N TYR A 351 -16.38 -26.22 -4.34
CA TYR A 351 -14.95 -26.30 -3.99
C TYR A 351 -14.29 -27.62 -4.38
N GLY A 352 -15.07 -28.58 -4.88
CA GLY A 352 -14.56 -29.87 -5.36
C GLY A 352 -14.36 -30.90 -4.26
N THR A 353 -13.77 -32.03 -4.64
CA THR A 353 -13.59 -33.21 -3.77
C THR A 353 -12.12 -33.60 -3.63
N GLY A 354 -11.21 -32.64 -3.85
CA GLY A 354 -9.77 -32.84 -3.72
C GLY A 354 -9.21 -33.79 -4.78
N ASN A 355 -8.52 -34.85 -4.32
CA ASN A 355 -7.79 -35.79 -5.19
C ASN A 355 -8.59 -37.03 -5.60
N GLU A 356 -9.88 -37.09 -5.27
CA GLU A 356 -10.73 -38.20 -5.68
C GLU A 356 -10.86 -38.28 -7.20
N ARG A 357 -10.76 -39.52 -7.73
CA ARG A 357 -10.87 -39.78 -9.16
C ARG A 357 -12.24 -40.35 -9.48
N TYR A 358 -12.88 -39.76 -10.47
CA TYR A 358 -14.17 -40.16 -10.99
C TYR A 358 -14.00 -40.67 -12.41
N ARG A 359 -14.62 -41.82 -12.69
CA ARG A 359 -14.65 -42.40 -14.02
C ARG A 359 -15.86 -41.86 -14.78
N VAL A 360 -15.64 -40.97 -15.74
CA VAL A 360 -16.71 -40.28 -16.48
C VAL A 360 -16.84 -40.87 -17.89
N SER A 361 -18.05 -41.31 -18.26
CA SER A 361 -18.35 -41.88 -19.57
C SER A 361 -18.75 -40.81 -20.59
N LEU A 362 -17.97 -40.64 -21.66
CA LEU A 362 -18.24 -39.63 -22.69
C LEU A 362 -19.24 -40.08 -23.76
N GLY A 363 -19.68 -41.33 -23.74
CA GLY A 363 -20.40 -41.96 -24.86
C GLY A 363 -19.43 -42.63 -25.84
N SER A 364 -19.94 -43.55 -26.67
CA SER A 364 -19.13 -44.36 -27.62
C SER A 364 -18.10 -45.30 -26.97
N GLY A 365 -18.34 -45.76 -25.73
CA GLY A 365 -17.49 -46.73 -25.03
C GLY A 365 -16.19 -46.18 -24.44
N ARG A 366 -15.96 -44.86 -24.51
CA ARG A 366 -14.78 -44.19 -23.93
C ARG A 366 -15.09 -43.66 -22.54
N ALA A 367 -14.27 -44.02 -21.56
CA ALA A 367 -14.32 -43.51 -20.19
C ALA A 367 -12.96 -42.91 -19.82
N PHE A 368 -12.98 -41.79 -19.11
CA PHE A 368 -11.77 -41.13 -18.64
C PHE A 368 -11.84 -40.97 -17.12
N ASP A 369 -10.71 -41.21 -16.46
CA ASP A 369 -10.56 -40.94 -15.04
C ASP A 369 -10.11 -39.49 -14.87
N THR A 370 -10.90 -38.71 -14.13
CA THR A 370 -10.68 -37.28 -13.91
C THR A 370 -10.93 -36.93 -12.45
N THR A 371 -10.23 -35.93 -11.95
CA THR A 371 -10.57 -35.28 -10.69
C THR A 371 -11.63 -34.20 -10.92
N TYR A 372 -12.29 -33.80 -9.84
CA TYR A 372 -13.25 -32.70 -9.82
C TYR A 372 -12.74 -31.58 -8.91
N GLU A 373 -12.22 -30.52 -9.52
CA GLU A 373 -11.62 -29.37 -8.82
C GLU A 373 -12.65 -28.40 -8.23
N GLY A 374 -13.94 -28.54 -8.56
CA GLY A 374 -14.98 -27.60 -8.14
C GLY A 374 -15.20 -26.45 -9.14
N VAL A 375 -16.35 -25.78 -9.03
CA VAL A 375 -16.69 -24.63 -9.89
C VAL A 375 -15.84 -23.41 -9.57
N ILE A 376 -15.64 -23.09 -8.30
CA ILE A 376 -14.90 -21.91 -7.86
C ILE A 376 -13.41 -22.02 -8.24
N PRO A 377 -12.69 -23.09 -7.87
CA PRO A 377 -11.28 -23.24 -8.26
C PRO A 377 -11.10 -23.30 -9.78
N ASN A 378 -12.07 -23.86 -10.52
CA ASN A 378 -12.04 -23.83 -11.99
C ASN A 378 -12.07 -22.40 -12.54
N LEU A 379 -12.97 -21.56 -12.02
CA LEU A 379 -13.11 -20.17 -12.46
C LEU A 379 -11.90 -19.32 -12.08
N GLU A 380 -11.39 -19.47 -10.86
CA GLU A 380 -10.18 -18.77 -10.40
C GLU A 380 -8.95 -19.15 -11.23
N ARG A 381 -8.75 -20.45 -11.47
CA ARG A 381 -7.65 -20.94 -12.31
C ARG A 381 -7.78 -20.40 -13.73
N ARG A 382 -8.97 -20.46 -14.34
CA ARG A 382 -9.22 -19.92 -15.68
C ARG A 382 -9.01 -18.41 -15.75
N HIS A 383 -9.42 -17.63 -14.75
CA HIS A 383 -9.16 -16.19 -14.71
C HIS A 383 -7.66 -15.89 -14.74
N LYS A 384 -6.87 -16.67 -13.97
CA LYS A 384 -5.42 -16.52 -13.87
C LYS A 384 -4.65 -17.00 -15.11
N GLU A 385 -5.06 -18.12 -15.71
CA GLU A 385 -4.37 -18.76 -16.83
C GLU A 385 -4.81 -18.23 -18.21
N THR A 386 -5.97 -17.56 -18.31
CA THR A 386 -6.46 -17.11 -19.61
C THR A 386 -5.79 -15.81 -20.06
N ASP A 387 -5.27 -15.82 -21.29
CA ASP A 387 -4.70 -14.64 -21.97
C ASP A 387 -5.75 -13.75 -22.67
N SER A 388 -6.98 -14.25 -22.83
CA SER A 388 -8.08 -13.50 -23.46
C SER A 388 -8.77 -12.53 -22.49
N ASP A 389 -8.70 -11.24 -22.78
CA ASP A 389 -9.40 -10.19 -22.01
C ASP A 389 -10.92 -10.39 -21.97
N PHE A 390 -11.52 -10.89 -23.05
CA PHE A 390 -12.95 -11.17 -23.10
C PHE A 390 -13.36 -12.23 -22.07
N MET A 391 -12.61 -13.33 -22.00
CA MET A 391 -12.88 -14.39 -21.03
C MET A 391 -12.61 -13.91 -19.60
N ARG A 392 -11.54 -13.14 -19.39
CA ARG A 392 -11.21 -12.58 -18.08
C ARG A 392 -12.33 -11.69 -17.53
N ARG A 393 -12.81 -10.74 -18.34
CA ARG A 393 -13.94 -9.85 -17.99
C ARG A 393 -15.25 -10.60 -17.77
N ASP A 394 -15.45 -11.71 -18.46
CA ASP A 394 -16.65 -12.53 -18.27
C ASP A 394 -16.62 -13.27 -16.92
N ILE A 395 -15.46 -13.80 -16.53
CA ILE A 395 -15.29 -14.45 -15.22
C ILE A 395 -15.37 -13.40 -14.10
N GLU A 396 -14.82 -12.21 -14.30
CA GLU A 396 -14.86 -11.09 -13.33
C GLU A 396 -16.29 -10.68 -12.93
N ARG A 397 -17.31 -10.96 -13.77
CA ARG A 397 -18.73 -10.73 -13.42
C ARG A 397 -19.23 -11.58 -12.25
N PHE A 398 -18.53 -12.67 -11.96
CA PHE A 398 -18.82 -13.59 -10.86
C PHE A 398 -17.84 -13.43 -9.70
N MET A 399 -16.95 -12.44 -9.78
CA MET A 399 -15.96 -12.16 -8.75
C MET A 399 -16.34 -10.90 -7.99
N GLN A 400 -16.01 -10.89 -6.71
CA GLN A 400 -16.15 -9.72 -5.85
C GLN A 400 -14.80 -9.36 -5.27
N GLU A 401 -14.56 -8.05 -5.09
CA GLU A 401 -13.41 -7.60 -4.31
C GLU A 401 -13.63 -7.89 -2.83
N ARG A 402 -12.75 -8.71 -2.26
CA ARG A 402 -12.71 -9.02 -0.82
C ARG A 402 -11.40 -8.51 -0.21
N PRO A 403 -11.38 -8.11 1.08
CA PRO A 403 -10.14 -7.75 1.76
C PRO A 403 -9.15 -8.92 1.72
N CYS A 404 -7.90 -8.62 1.41
CA CYS A 404 -6.85 -9.63 1.33
C CYS A 404 -6.67 -10.34 2.69
N HIS A 405 -6.69 -11.68 2.70
CA HIS A 405 -6.55 -12.47 3.94
C HIS A 405 -5.23 -12.26 4.70
N ALA A 406 -4.15 -11.83 4.02
CA ALA A 406 -2.83 -11.71 4.62
C ALA A 406 -2.55 -10.33 5.23
N CYS A 407 -3.14 -9.27 4.66
CA CYS A 407 -2.96 -7.89 5.18
C CYS A 407 -4.27 -7.27 5.67
N HIS A 408 -5.38 -7.98 5.60
CA HIS A 408 -6.72 -7.52 6.01
C HIS A 408 -7.12 -6.15 5.42
N GLY A 409 -6.69 -5.86 4.19
CA GLY A 409 -6.95 -4.56 3.55
C GLY A 409 -5.90 -3.48 3.79
N LEU A 410 -4.90 -3.71 4.67
CA LEU A 410 -3.88 -2.74 5.04
C LEU A 410 -2.74 -2.61 4.03
N ARG A 411 -2.73 -3.41 2.95
CA ARG A 411 -1.81 -3.29 1.78
C ARG A 411 -0.30 -3.48 2.06
N LEU A 412 0.15 -3.42 3.31
CA LEU A 412 1.56 -3.53 3.70
C LEU A 412 1.90 -4.91 4.28
N LYS A 413 3.19 -5.18 4.38
CA LYS A 413 3.71 -6.38 5.07
C LYS A 413 3.54 -6.28 6.59
N PRO A 414 3.37 -7.41 7.30
CA PRO A 414 3.24 -7.42 8.77
C PRO A 414 4.40 -6.75 9.50
N GLU A 415 5.64 -6.90 9.01
CA GLU A 415 6.83 -6.32 9.64
C GLU A 415 6.84 -4.79 9.53
N VAL A 416 6.22 -4.24 8.48
CA VAL A 416 6.08 -2.78 8.30
C VAL A 416 4.96 -2.23 9.16
N LEU A 417 3.86 -2.98 9.30
CA LEU A 417 2.74 -2.60 10.17
C LEU A 417 3.13 -2.60 11.65
N ALA A 418 4.14 -3.39 12.04
CA ALA A 418 4.67 -3.39 13.39
C ALA A 418 5.47 -2.12 13.75
N ILE A 419 5.73 -1.23 12.80
CA ILE A 419 6.39 0.05 13.05
C ILE A 419 5.32 1.08 13.41
N THR A 420 5.40 1.66 14.60
CA THR A 420 4.38 2.55 15.14
C THR A 420 4.92 3.92 15.52
N VAL A 421 4.03 4.91 15.50
CA VAL A 421 4.23 6.24 16.07
C VAL A 421 3.08 6.45 17.05
N ALA A 422 3.40 6.66 18.33
CA ALA A 422 2.40 6.71 19.42
C ALA A 422 1.40 5.53 19.36
N ASP A 423 1.95 4.30 19.32
CA ASP A 423 1.20 3.03 19.32
C ASP A 423 0.26 2.79 18.13
N LYS A 424 0.39 3.58 17.04
CA LYS A 424 -0.36 3.38 15.80
C LYS A 424 0.55 3.10 14.62
N SER A 425 0.23 2.09 13.82
CA SER A 425 0.88 1.84 12.54
C SER A 425 0.49 2.89 11.50
N ILE A 426 1.26 3.00 10.42
CA ILE A 426 0.97 3.96 9.34
C ILE A 426 -0.43 3.73 8.75
N MET A 427 -0.89 2.48 8.68
CA MET A 427 -2.19 2.16 8.12
C MET A 427 -3.32 2.37 9.12
N ASP A 428 -3.07 2.26 10.42
CA ASP A 428 -4.06 2.62 11.45
C ASP A 428 -4.39 4.12 11.35
N LEU A 429 -3.38 4.97 11.14
CA LEU A 429 -3.61 6.40 10.88
C LEU A 429 -4.35 6.65 9.57
N CYS A 430 -4.12 5.81 8.55
CA CYS A 430 -4.85 5.95 7.30
C CYS A 430 -6.33 5.51 7.40
N GLN A 431 -6.67 4.66 8.37
CA GLN A 431 -8.05 4.24 8.61
C GLN A 431 -8.87 5.27 9.38
N LEU A 432 -8.22 6.16 10.14
CA LEU A 432 -8.88 7.27 10.81
C LEU A 432 -9.60 8.16 9.78
N SER A 433 -10.75 8.70 10.22
CA SER A 433 -11.35 9.84 9.51
C SER A 433 -10.41 11.04 9.56
N ILE A 434 -10.60 11.99 8.66
CA ILE A 434 -9.77 13.21 8.63
C ILE A 434 -9.91 14.00 9.94
N ASP A 435 -11.10 14.05 10.55
CA ASP A 435 -11.30 14.70 11.87
C ASP A 435 -10.51 14.02 12.99
N GLU A 436 -10.54 12.69 13.03
CA GLU A 436 -9.77 11.91 14.01
C GLU A 436 -8.27 12.05 13.77
N ALA A 437 -7.83 12.09 12.51
CA ALA A 437 -6.43 12.29 12.16
C ALA A 437 -5.92 13.67 12.59
N VAL A 438 -6.69 14.74 12.35
CA VAL A 438 -6.35 16.10 12.81
C VAL A 438 -6.24 16.14 14.34
N THR A 439 -7.20 15.52 15.03
CA THR A 439 -7.21 15.43 16.50
C THR A 439 -6.01 14.63 17.02
N PHE A 440 -5.64 13.54 16.34
CA PHE A 440 -4.49 12.72 16.67
C PHE A 440 -3.19 13.51 16.57
N PHE A 441 -2.93 14.17 15.43
CA PHE A 441 -1.68 14.93 15.23
C PHE A 441 -1.59 16.17 16.11
N SER A 442 -2.73 16.79 16.45
CA SER A 442 -2.75 17.95 17.36
C SER A 442 -2.39 17.57 18.80
N ASN A 443 -2.70 16.35 19.22
CA ASN A 443 -2.44 15.84 20.57
C ASN A 443 -1.20 14.94 20.65
N LEU A 444 -0.47 14.77 19.55
CA LEU A 444 0.70 13.90 19.48
C LEU A 444 1.81 14.45 20.38
N LYS A 445 2.19 13.66 21.38
CA LYS A 445 3.29 13.99 22.29
C LYS A 445 4.56 13.29 21.81
N LEU A 446 5.55 14.08 21.40
CA LEU A 446 6.86 13.60 20.98
C LEU A 446 7.93 14.05 21.96
N ASN A 447 9.03 13.30 22.05
CA ASN A 447 10.20 13.75 22.81
C ASN A 447 10.92 14.91 22.09
N SER A 448 11.84 15.59 22.77
CA SER A 448 12.50 16.79 22.20
C SER A 448 13.28 16.51 20.91
N LYS A 449 13.89 15.33 20.79
CA LYS A 449 14.62 14.91 19.58
C LYS A 449 13.66 14.64 18.42
N GLU A 450 12.63 13.82 18.65
CA GLU A 450 11.59 13.51 17.67
C GLU A 450 10.87 14.77 17.20
N GLN A 451 10.50 15.65 18.12
CA GLN A 451 9.85 16.91 17.80
C GLN A 451 10.71 17.75 16.85
N THR A 452 12.02 17.84 17.10
CA THR A 452 12.95 18.59 16.25
C THR A 452 13.02 18.00 14.83
N ILE A 453 13.03 16.67 14.70
CA ILE A 453 13.10 15.98 13.41
C ILE A 453 11.76 16.05 12.66
N ALA A 454 10.65 15.89 13.36
CA ALA A 454 9.32 15.74 12.79
C ALA A 454 8.58 17.07 12.57
N GLN A 455 9.04 18.19 13.16
CA GLN A 455 8.31 19.48 13.16
C GLN A 455 7.85 19.92 11.76
N MET A 456 8.74 19.91 10.78
CA MET A 456 8.39 20.32 9.41
C MET A 456 7.41 19.35 8.76
N ILE A 457 7.59 18.04 8.99
CA ILE A 457 6.74 16.99 8.42
C ILE A 457 5.32 17.08 9.00
N LEU A 458 5.22 17.24 10.33
CA LEU A 458 3.93 17.39 11.02
C LEU A 458 3.20 18.65 10.61
N LYS A 459 3.91 19.77 10.39
CA LYS A 459 3.31 21.00 9.87
C LYS A 459 2.65 20.76 8.51
N GLU A 460 3.33 20.08 7.60
CA GLU A 460 2.82 19.77 6.26
C GLU A 460 1.65 18.78 6.27
N ILE A 461 1.67 17.78 7.17
CA ILE A 461 0.55 16.84 7.37
C ILE A 461 -0.68 17.58 7.91
N CYS A 462 -0.50 18.35 8.99
CA CYS A 462 -1.61 19.08 9.63
C CYS A 462 -2.23 20.10 8.67
N ALA A 463 -1.42 20.82 7.89
CA ALA A 463 -1.92 21.77 6.90
C ALA A 463 -2.79 21.08 5.84
N ARG A 464 -2.34 19.95 5.28
CA ARG A 464 -3.11 19.19 4.28
C ARG A 464 -4.40 18.62 4.84
N LEU A 465 -4.36 18.07 6.05
CA LEU A 465 -5.57 17.58 6.72
C LEU A 465 -6.56 18.73 7.00
N GLN A 466 -6.07 19.90 7.41
CA GLN A 466 -6.91 21.08 7.61
C GLN A 466 -7.57 21.51 6.29
N PHE A 467 -6.84 21.54 5.17
CA PHE A 467 -7.43 21.88 3.88
C PHE A 467 -8.54 20.91 3.46
N LEU A 468 -8.39 19.61 3.77
CA LEU A 468 -9.46 18.62 3.53
C LEU A 468 -10.70 18.88 4.41
N GLN A 469 -10.52 19.31 5.67
CA GLN A 469 -11.62 19.73 6.53
C GLN A 469 -12.31 21.00 6.01
N ASP A 470 -11.53 21.97 5.52
CA ASP A 470 -12.02 23.25 5.02
C ASP A 470 -12.90 23.09 3.76
N VAL A 471 -12.61 22.08 2.93
CA VAL A 471 -13.45 21.70 1.78
C VAL A 471 -14.58 20.71 2.16
N GLY A 472 -14.78 20.40 3.44
CA GLY A 472 -15.90 19.58 3.91
C GLY A 472 -15.77 18.08 3.64
N LEU A 473 -14.54 17.56 3.56
CA LEU A 473 -14.27 16.13 3.36
C LEU A 473 -13.93 15.39 4.66
N ASN A 474 -14.31 15.95 5.81
CA ASN A 474 -13.92 15.48 7.13
C ASN A 474 -14.33 14.03 7.47
N TYR A 475 -15.41 13.54 6.85
CA TYR A 475 -15.93 12.19 7.03
C TYR A 475 -15.14 11.10 6.29
N LEU A 476 -14.25 11.47 5.35
CA LEU A 476 -13.45 10.51 4.60
C LEU A 476 -12.31 9.97 5.46
N ASN A 477 -11.96 8.71 5.24
CA ASN A 477 -10.68 8.16 5.68
C ASN A 477 -9.63 8.26 4.58
N LEU A 478 -8.36 8.32 5.00
CA LEU A 478 -7.21 8.45 4.09
C LEU A 478 -6.99 7.17 3.25
N LEU A 479 -7.41 6.01 3.76
CA LEU A 479 -7.29 4.72 3.06
C LEU A 479 -8.33 4.52 1.95
N ARG A 480 -9.38 5.35 1.87
CA ARG A 480 -10.45 5.22 0.86
C ARG A 480 -9.86 5.23 -0.54
N SER A 481 -10.28 4.25 -1.35
CA SER A 481 -9.87 4.15 -2.75
C SER A 481 -10.29 5.41 -3.52
N ALA A 482 -9.37 5.95 -4.33
CA ALA A 482 -9.65 7.11 -5.16
C ALA A 482 -10.72 6.81 -6.24
N VAL A 483 -10.88 5.54 -6.61
CA VAL A 483 -11.85 5.08 -7.61
C VAL A 483 -13.28 5.16 -7.07
N THR A 484 -13.48 5.10 -5.74
CA THR A 484 -14.82 5.13 -5.12
C THR A 484 -15.29 6.52 -4.76
N LEU A 485 -14.51 7.56 -5.10
CA LEU A 485 -14.87 8.95 -4.85
C LEU A 485 -15.90 9.43 -5.88
N SER A 486 -16.87 10.21 -5.42
CA SER A 486 -17.75 10.95 -6.32
C SER A 486 -16.97 12.04 -7.08
N GLY A 487 -17.53 12.52 -8.19
CA GLY A 487 -16.92 13.62 -8.97
C GLY A 487 -16.67 14.87 -8.11
N GLY A 488 -17.64 15.25 -7.26
CA GLY A 488 -17.50 16.37 -6.34
C GLY A 488 -16.47 16.11 -5.22
N GLU A 489 -16.39 14.90 -4.66
CA GLU A 489 -15.35 14.54 -3.67
C GLU A 489 -13.94 14.66 -4.29
N ALA A 490 -13.73 14.10 -5.49
CA ALA A 490 -12.45 14.16 -6.17
C ALA A 490 -12.05 15.60 -6.54
N GLN A 491 -13.02 16.40 -6.99
CA GLN A 491 -12.81 17.81 -7.29
C GLN A 491 -12.38 18.60 -6.06
N ARG A 492 -13.04 18.39 -4.91
CA ARG A 492 -12.69 19.05 -3.64
C ARG A 492 -11.35 18.60 -3.09
N ILE A 493 -10.96 17.33 -3.25
CA ILE A 493 -9.61 16.87 -2.94
C ILE A 493 -8.59 17.62 -3.79
N ARG A 494 -8.83 17.75 -5.09
CA ARG A 494 -7.94 18.49 -5.99
C ARG A 494 -7.83 19.96 -5.59
N LEU A 495 -8.95 20.59 -5.22
CA LEU A 495 -8.97 21.96 -4.68
C LEU A 495 -8.11 22.09 -3.42
N ALA A 496 -8.26 21.18 -2.45
CA ALA A 496 -7.45 21.16 -1.23
C ALA A 496 -5.94 21.02 -1.55
N THR A 497 -5.57 20.11 -2.46
CA THR A 497 -4.18 19.96 -2.92
C THR A 497 -3.65 21.24 -3.58
N GLN A 498 -4.47 21.93 -4.37
CA GLN A 498 -4.05 23.18 -5.02
C GLN A 498 -3.83 24.31 -4.01
N ILE A 499 -4.64 24.39 -2.95
CA ILE A 499 -4.43 25.38 -1.89
C ILE A 499 -3.14 25.09 -1.13
N GLY A 500 -2.87 23.81 -0.86
CA GLY A 500 -1.63 23.36 -0.22
C GLY A 500 -0.37 23.60 -1.05
N SER A 501 -0.48 23.79 -2.36
CA SER A 501 0.67 24.07 -3.22
C SER A 501 1.28 25.46 -3.01
N GLY A 502 0.51 26.41 -2.44
CA GLY A 502 0.97 27.77 -2.16
C GLY A 502 1.34 28.58 -3.41
N LEU A 503 0.88 28.18 -4.60
CA LEU A 503 1.16 28.88 -5.84
C LEU A 503 0.52 30.27 -5.88
N GLN A 504 1.21 31.22 -6.52
CA GLN A 504 0.76 32.60 -6.71
C GLN A 504 0.80 32.96 -8.20
N GLY A 505 -0.05 33.89 -8.62
CA GLY A 505 -0.12 34.34 -10.01
C GLY A 505 -0.70 33.29 -10.97
N VAL A 506 -1.46 32.32 -10.46
CA VAL A 506 -2.12 31.27 -11.24
C VAL A 506 -3.56 31.65 -11.55
N LEU A 507 -4.06 31.19 -12.70
CA LEU A 507 -5.49 31.22 -13.05
C LEU A 507 -6.12 29.85 -12.75
N TYR A 508 -6.93 29.76 -11.70
CA TYR A 508 -7.71 28.56 -11.40
C TYR A 508 -9.06 28.61 -12.11
N VAL A 509 -9.39 27.58 -12.89
CA VAL A 509 -10.67 27.45 -13.59
C VAL A 509 -11.45 26.27 -13.02
N LEU A 510 -12.60 26.54 -12.41
CA LEU A 510 -13.41 25.55 -11.68
C LEU A 510 -14.76 25.31 -12.35
N ASP A 511 -15.18 24.05 -12.40
CA ASP A 511 -16.44 23.61 -13.03
C ASP A 511 -17.45 23.20 -11.95
N GLU A 512 -18.40 24.07 -11.64
CA GLU A 512 -19.51 23.79 -10.71
C GLU A 512 -19.06 23.12 -9.39
N PRO A 513 -18.15 23.75 -8.61
CA PRO A 513 -17.59 23.17 -7.39
C PRO A 513 -18.62 22.95 -6.26
N SER A 514 -19.83 23.52 -6.36
CA SER A 514 -20.94 23.27 -5.44
C SER A 514 -21.63 21.92 -5.64
N ILE A 515 -21.36 21.21 -6.75
CA ILE A 515 -22.02 19.93 -7.06
C ILE A 515 -21.81 18.89 -5.95
N GLY A 516 -22.92 18.27 -5.55
CA GLY A 516 -22.92 17.21 -4.54
C GLY A 516 -22.48 17.71 -3.17
N LEU A 517 -22.52 19.01 -2.94
CA LEU A 517 -22.30 19.64 -1.65
C LEU A 517 -23.64 19.98 -0.99
N HIS A 518 -23.72 19.85 0.33
CA HIS A 518 -24.89 20.28 1.08
C HIS A 518 -24.85 21.81 1.25
N GLN A 519 -26.00 22.50 1.23
CA GLN A 519 -26.08 23.97 1.30
C GLN A 519 -25.30 24.57 2.48
N ARG A 520 -25.28 23.87 3.62
CA ARG A 520 -24.52 24.25 4.82
C ARG A 520 -23.02 24.40 4.57
N ASP A 521 -22.47 23.59 3.67
CA ASP A 521 -21.03 23.54 3.41
C ASP A 521 -20.63 24.51 2.27
N ASN A 522 -21.58 25.10 1.53
CA ASN A 522 -21.30 26.05 0.45
C ASN A 522 -20.54 27.28 0.96
N GLU A 523 -20.88 27.76 2.17
CA GLU A 523 -20.17 28.90 2.76
C GLU A 523 -18.69 28.59 3.02
N ARG A 524 -18.37 27.34 3.42
CA ARG A 524 -16.99 26.89 3.60
C ARG A 524 -16.26 26.87 2.28
N LEU A 525 -16.87 26.29 1.24
CA LEU A 525 -16.30 26.29 -0.11
C LEU A 525 -16.01 27.71 -0.61
N ILE A 526 -16.96 28.64 -0.48
CA ILE A 526 -16.77 30.04 -0.88
C ILE A 526 -15.61 30.70 -0.13
N ARG A 527 -15.50 30.45 1.18
CA ARG A 527 -14.37 30.96 1.99
C ARG A 527 -13.04 30.43 1.45
N THR A 528 -13.00 29.16 1.10
CA THR A 528 -11.83 28.50 0.53
C THR A 528 -11.45 29.06 -0.84
N LEU A 529 -12.43 29.34 -1.72
CA LEU A 529 -12.18 29.99 -3.02
C LEU A 529 -11.69 31.44 -2.87
N LYS A 530 -12.23 32.18 -1.88
CA LYS A 530 -11.74 33.52 -1.54
C LYS A 530 -10.31 33.46 -1.01
N HIS A 531 -9.99 32.49 -0.17
CA HIS A 531 -8.63 32.27 0.31
C HIS A 531 -7.66 32.00 -0.85
N LEU A 532 -8.03 31.13 -1.80
CA LEU A 532 -7.23 30.84 -3.00
C LEU A 532 -6.95 32.10 -3.82
N ARG A 533 -7.95 32.98 -3.98
CA ARG A 533 -7.79 34.30 -4.60
C ARG A 533 -6.84 35.19 -3.78
N ASP A 534 -7.03 35.27 -2.47
CA ASP A 534 -6.29 36.16 -1.57
C ASP A 534 -4.80 35.79 -1.46
N LEU A 535 -4.42 34.55 -1.80
CA LEU A 535 -3.03 34.15 -2.01
C LEU A 535 -2.34 34.84 -3.21
N GLY A 536 -3.08 35.63 -4.01
CA GLY A 536 -2.56 36.32 -5.19
C GLY A 536 -2.89 35.61 -6.51
N ASN A 537 -3.98 34.84 -6.54
CA ASN A 537 -4.44 34.11 -7.72
C ASN A 537 -5.72 34.70 -8.29
N THR A 538 -6.01 34.37 -9.54
CA THR A 538 -7.31 34.64 -10.17
C THR A 538 -8.13 33.36 -10.17
N VAL A 539 -9.38 33.43 -9.73
CA VAL A 539 -10.25 32.25 -9.63
C VAL A 539 -11.45 32.49 -10.54
N LEU A 540 -11.59 31.67 -11.59
CA LEU A 540 -12.68 31.69 -12.56
C LEU A 540 -13.56 30.46 -12.32
N VAL A 541 -14.82 30.68 -11.98
CA VAL A 541 -15.76 29.62 -11.61
C VAL A 541 -16.92 29.61 -12.59
N VAL A 542 -17.27 28.44 -13.14
CA VAL A 542 -18.54 28.24 -13.83
C VAL A 542 -19.56 27.76 -12.79
N GLU A 543 -20.61 28.53 -12.52
CA GLU A 543 -21.58 28.22 -11.46
C GLU A 543 -23.01 28.71 -11.74
N HIS A 544 -23.94 28.10 -10.98
CA HIS A 544 -25.38 28.29 -11.04
C HIS A 544 -26.05 28.54 -9.68
N ASP A 545 -25.37 28.25 -8.55
CA ASP A 545 -25.86 28.48 -7.16
C ASP A 545 -26.01 29.98 -6.81
#